data_AF-A0A9P6G3U5-F1
#
_entry.id   AF-A0A9P6G3U5-F1
#
_cell.length_a   1.000
_cell.length_b   1.000
_cell.length_c   1.000
_cell.angle_alpha   90.00
_cell.angle_beta   90.00
_cell.angle_gamma   90.00
#
_symmetry.space_group_name_H-M   'P 1'
#
loop_
_entity.id
_entity.type
_entity.pdbx_description
1 polymer ?
#
loop_
_entity_poly.entity_id
_entity_poly.type
_entity_poly.pdbx_seq_one_letter_code
_entity_poly.pdbx_strand_id
1 'polypeptide(L)'
;MDKHNWKDYRKSRGPGRPPVEPSLLPWEHNVHCQQMVWTGDGLVFWRVYPSQRLGNEDESASLGDACRKDSHGTCQEKEELRGVWDRVEAQLDNHRVEQGRRALAPAIDSRYPIHFSPWIDKTGWVAYLAGHDPPAVAQLLESPDQQNEPGLHALIMAFDSLIAAARASILSEDFNVFALHRINSFLRGRPYSKPLHTKLLDGTFRNYRAVWHKLLCFTYRLVVLRRGPRLHFKLTPAQLHAFSQVSTQNSCSKFTQRISPPAANAASSNSSHHSSDPSVSPDLQNVCLQLCLSLLDHKLHGKLSDSIVIGFLAALGINKERNGLDEAATYTPKLSGLIKLAQLLVIQHAVIEHRAARVEFPNELVAELQDRFMVFGSDTPMNWILDLRAYGKKARDNTTTAGHIMWSDDGEQLSYRTLELTMNGLRW
;
A
#
# COMPACT_ATOMS: atom_id res chain seq x y z
N MET A 1 -22.97 -33.96 -34.16
CA MET A 1 -22.65 -33.09 -35.30
C MET A 1 -23.85 -32.20 -35.51
N ASP A 2 -23.82 -30.97 -35.01
CA ASP A 2 -24.80 -29.93 -35.33
C ASP A 2 -24.02 -28.62 -35.53
N LYS A 3 -24.16 -28.06 -36.74
CA LYS A 3 -23.42 -26.89 -37.22
C LYS A 3 -24.32 -25.65 -37.08
N HIS A 4 -23.84 -24.61 -36.40
CA HIS A 4 -24.46 -23.29 -36.45
C HIS A 4 -23.74 -22.36 -37.43
N ASN A 5 -24.55 -21.84 -38.36
CA ASN A 5 -24.24 -20.89 -39.43
C ASN A 5 -23.89 -19.49 -38.91
N TRP A 6 -22.75 -18.96 -39.34
CA TRP A 6 -22.54 -17.51 -39.41
C TRP A 6 -22.10 -17.12 -40.82
N LYS A 7 -22.78 -16.14 -41.42
CA LYS A 7 -22.44 -15.54 -42.73
C LYS A 7 -21.91 -14.12 -42.52
N ASP A 8 -20.75 -13.87 -43.09
CA ASP A 8 -19.98 -12.64 -43.02
C ASP A 8 -20.32 -11.73 -44.22
N TYR A 9 -20.80 -10.51 -43.97
CA TYR A 9 -21.28 -9.57 -44.99
C TYR A 9 -20.34 -8.36 -45.13
N ARG A 10 -19.08 -8.58 -45.53
CA ARG A 10 -18.18 -7.46 -45.92
C ARG A 10 -17.23 -7.81 -47.06
N LYS A 11 -17.73 -8.32 -48.19
CA LYS A 11 -17.01 -8.25 -49.49
C LYS A 11 -17.97 -8.15 -50.68
N SER A 12 -18.12 -6.96 -51.25
CA SER A 12 -18.31 -6.78 -52.70
C SER A 12 -18.01 -5.33 -53.10
N ARG A 13 -17.15 -5.15 -54.10
CA ARG A 13 -16.78 -3.87 -54.72
C ARG A 13 -17.64 -3.65 -55.99
N GLY A 14 -18.25 -2.46 -56.09
CA GLY A 14 -18.65 -1.77 -57.34
C GLY A 14 -20.15 -1.82 -57.72
N PRO A 15 -20.66 -0.91 -58.57
CA PRO A 15 -20.42 0.54 -58.66
C PRO A 15 -21.74 1.38 -58.57
N GLY A 16 -21.64 2.68 -58.26
CA GLY A 16 -22.70 3.68 -58.51
C GLY A 16 -23.64 4.03 -57.35
N ARG A 17 -23.37 5.16 -56.67
CA ARG A 17 -24.31 5.85 -55.75
C ARG A 17 -25.28 6.73 -56.55
N PRO A 18 -26.57 6.81 -56.19
CA PRO A 18 -27.35 8.03 -56.28
C PRO A 18 -27.13 8.92 -55.03
N PRO A 19 -27.35 10.25 -55.13
CA PRO A 19 -27.02 11.20 -54.07
C PRO A 19 -28.04 11.12 -52.93
N VAL A 20 -27.56 11.03 -51.69
CA VAL A 20 -28.40 11.14 -50.48
C VAL A 20 -28.27 12.56 -49.95
N GLU A 21 -29.41 13.23 -49.77
CA GLU A 21 -29.54 14.58 -49.20
C GLU A 21 -28.85 14.71 -47.83
N PRO A 22 -28.25 15.88 -47.50
CA PRO A 22 -27.60 16.10 -46.21
C PRO A 22 -28.66 16.38 -45.14
N SER A 23 -29.25 15.33 -44.58
CA SER A 23 -30.08 15.43 -43.38
C SER A 23 -29.21 15.18 -42.13
N LEU A 24 -28.84 16.28 -41.49
CA LEU A 24 -28.65 16.47 -40.04
C LEU A 24 -27.98 15.32 -39.28
N LEU A 25 -26.64 15.32 -39.26
CA LEU A 25 -25.87 14.51 -38.32
C LEU A 25 -25.88 15.17 -36.93
N PRO A 26 -26.17 14.45 -35.82
CA PRO A 26 -26.46 15.05 -34.51
C PRO A 26 -25.26 15.70 -33.77
N TRP A 27 -24.08 15.79 -34.40
CA TRP A 27 -22.85 16.27 -33.76
C TRP A 27 -22.34 17.61 -34.30
N GLU A 28 -23.12 18.34 -35.09
CA GLU A 28 -22.74 19.69 -35.53
C GLU A 28 -23.23 20.81 -34.60
N HIS A 29 -24.09 20.50 -33.62
CA HIS A 29 -24.62 21.49 -32.68
C HIS A 29 -24.37 21.04 -31.23
N ASN A 30 -23.87 21.96 -30.38
CA ASN A 30 -23.39 21.71 -29.01
C ASN A 30 -22.11 20.87 -28.87
N VAL A 31 -21.13 21.07 -29.76
CA VAL A 31 -19.76 20.64 -29.48
C VAL A 31 -19.05 21.71 -28.64
N HIS A 32 -18.77 21.40 -27.37
CA HIS A 32 -17.83 22.17 -26.57
C HIS A 32 -16.40 21.89 -27.07
N CYS A 33 -15.98 22.57 -28.14
CA CYS A 33 -14.60 22.52 -28.59
C CYS A 33 -13.77 23.60 -27.87
N GLN A 34 -12.59 23.21 -27.39
CA GLN A 34 -11.54 24.13 -26.98
C GLN A 34 -11.00 24.80 -28.24
N GLN A 35 -11.17 26.12 -28.38
CA GLN A 35 -10.53 26.86 -29.47
C GLN A 35 -9.02 26.91 -29.22
N MET A 36 -8.24 26.20 -30.04
CA MET A 36 -6.79 26.38 -30.12
C MET A 36 -6.50 27.52 -31.09
N VAL A 37 -5.91 28.59 -30.59
CA VAL A 37 -5.32 29.65 -31.43
C VAL A 37 -3.82 29.43 -31.46
N TRP A 38 -3.26 29.37 -32.66
CA TRP A 38 -1.82 29.35 -32.88
C TRP A 38 -1.22 30.70 -32.48
N THR A 39 -0.34 30.70 -31.49
CA THR A 39 0.64 31.78 -31.28
C THR A 39 2.01 31.17 -31.47
N GLY A 40 2.80 31.74 -32.39
CA GLY A 40 4.01 31.13 -32.96
C GLY A 40 5.16 30.79 -32.00
N ASP A 41 6.19 30.19 -32.59
CA ASP A 41 7.30 29.50 -31.94
C ASP A 41 7.98 30.26 -30.79
N GLY A 42 8.12 29.60 -29.64
CA GLY A 42 9.11 29.97 -28.62
C GLY A 42 8.68 30.05 -27.14
N LEU A 43 7.49 29.60 -26.73
CA LEU A 43 7.07 29.66 -25.32
C LEU A 43 6.56 28.31 -24.76
N VAL A 44 6.95 27.99 -23.52
CA VAL A 44 6.97 26.63 -22.92
C VAL A 44 5.77 26.31 -22.01
N PHE A 45 4.71 27.11 -21.95
CA PHE A 45 3.53 26.76 -21.13
C PHE A 45 2.19 27.24 -21.72
N TRP A 46 1.18 26.38 -21.68
CA TRP A 46 -0.21 26.66 -22.06
C TRP A 46 -1.03 27.12 -20.85
N ARG A 47 -1.93 28.09 -21.04
CA ARG A 47 -2.88 28.54 -20.00
C ARG A 47 -4.32 28.33 -20.48
N VAL A 48 -5.11 27.62 -19.68
CA VAL A 48 -6.54 27.33 -19.94
C VAL A 48 -7.41 28.22 -19.05
N TYR A 49 -8.44 28.85 -19.62
CA TYR A 49 -9.47 29.56 -18.87
C TYR A 49 -10.80 28.80 -18.95
N PRO A 50 -11.55 28.62 -17.85
CA PRO A 50 -12.92 28.12 -17.90
C PRO A 50 -13.89 29.24 -18.31
N SER A 51 -14.77 28.97 -19.28
CA SER A 51 -15.82 29.90 -19.71
C SER A 51 -16.98 29.96 -18.69
N GLN A 52 -17.42 31.20 -18.38
CA GLN A 52 -18.54 31.51 -17.49
C GLN A 52 -19.89 31.15 -18.13
N ARG A 53 -20.84 30.64 -17.33
CA ARG A 53 -22.26 30.49 -17.71
C ARG A 53 -22.96 31.85 -17.60
N LEU A 54 -23.52 32.33 -18.71
CA LEU A 54 -24.62 33.30 -18.73
C LEU A 54 -25.94 32.53 -18.56
N GLY A 55 -26.80 33.01 -17.65
CA GLY A 55 -28.09 32.42 -17.35
C GLY A 55 -29.17 32.70 -18.40
N ASN A 56 -30.26 31.93 -18.34
CA ASN A 56 -31.62 32.45 -18.26
C ASN A 56 -32.63 31.35 -17.95
N GLU A 57 -33.70 31.80 -17.31
CA GLU A 57 -34.81 31.12 -16.64
C GLU A 57 -35.92 30.63 -17.60
N ASP A 58 -36.83 29.83 -17.02
CA ASP A 58 -38.25 29.59 -17.38
C ASP A 58 -38.57 28.81 -18.67
N GLU A 59 -39.62 27.98 -18.79
CA GLU A 59 -40.69 27.46 -17.94
C GLU A 59 -41.35 26.33 -18.76
N SER A 60 -41.84 25.25 -18.14
CA SER A 60 -43.20 24.72 -18.33
C SER A 60 -43.40 23.34 -17.67
N ALA A 61 -44.42 23.31 -16.83
CA ALA A 61 -44.98 22.19 -16.09
C ALA A 61 -45.65 21.15 -17.03
N SER A 62 -46.10 19.95 -16.64
CA SER A 62 -46.76 19.54 -15.40
C SER A 62 -47.04 18.02 -15.37
N LEU A 63 -47.22 17.48 -14.16
CA LEU A 63 -48.02 16.30 -13.74
C LEU A 63 -47.55 14.89 -14.20
N GLY A 64 -47.32 13.89 -13.36
CA GLY A 64 -47.39 13.72 -11.91
C GLY A 64 -47.22 12.22 -11.62
N ASP A 65 -46.51 11.84 -10.55
CA ASP A 65 -46.97 10.81 -9.61
C ASP A 65 -46.01 10.72 -8.41
N ALA A 66 -46.59 10.63 -7.23
CA ALA A 66 -45.90 10.65 -5.97
C ALA A 66 -45.69 9.22 -5.45
N CYS A 67 -44.44 8.76 -5.34
CA CYS A 67 -44.00 7.93 -4.20
C CYS A 67 -42.48 7.65 -4.23
N ARG A 68 -41.89 7.54 -3.03
CA ARG A 68 -40.49 7.17 -2.68
C ARG A 68 -39.41 8.24 -2.85
N LYS A 69 -39.25 9.06 -1.80
CA LYS A 69 -37.95 9.68 -1.44
C LYS A 69 -37.29 8.87 -0.31
N ASP A 70 -35.98 9.05 -0.23
CA ASP A 70 -35.05 8.69 0.86
C ASP A 70 -34.17 7.47 0.63
N SER A 71 -33.21 7.60 -0.32
CA SER A 71 -31.93 6.88 -0.29
C SER A 71 -30.83 7.43 -1.22
N HIS A 72 -31.11 8.41 -2.08
CA HIS A 72 -30.13 8.88 -3.08
C HIS A 72 -29.17 10.01 -2.64
N GLY A 73 -29.49 10.79 -1.60
CA GLY A 73 -28.66 11.93 -1.18
C GLY A 73 -27.29 11.55 -0.60
N THR A 74 -27.19 10.43 0.12
CA THR A 74 -25.94 10.03 0.80
C THR A 74 -24.91 9.38 -0.11
N CYS A 75 -25.24 9.00 -1.35
CA CYS A 75 -24.28 8.41 -2.29
C CYS A 75 -23.54 9.49 -3.08
N GLN A 76 -24.25 10.50 -3.60
CA GLN A 76 -23.63 11.64 -4.30
C GLN A 76 -22.70 12.44 -3.40
N GLU A 77 -23.14 12.76 -2.18
CA GLU A 77 -22.34 13.53 -1.21
C GLU A 77 -21.06 12.78 -0.80
N LYS A 78 -21.11 11.44 -0.71
CA LYS A 78 -19.94 10.58 -0.46
C LYS A 78 -18.97 10.51 -1.64
N GLU A 79 -19.47 10.67 -2.86
CA GLU A 79 -18.69 10.65 -4.10
C GLU A 79 -18.04 12.00 -4.35
N GLU A 80 -18.74 13.09 -4.04
CA GLU A 80 -18.22 14.46 -4.03
C GLU A 80 -17.12 14.66 -3.00
N LEU A 81 -17.33 14.24 -1.75
CA LEU A 81 -16.30 14.30 -0.70
C LEU A 81 -15.06 13.48 -1.08
N ARG A 82 -15.25 12.30 -1.70
CA ARG A 82 -14.13 11.48 -2.21
C ARG A 82 -13.37 12.22 -3.31
N GLY A 83 -14.07 12.84 -4.26
CA GLY A 83 -13.48 13.67 -5.31
C GLY A 83 -12.81 14.95 -4.80
N VAL A 84 -13.24 15.51 -3.66
CA VAL A 84 -12.54 16.64 -3.00
C VAL A 84 -11.23 16.17 -2.39
N TRP A 85 -11.22 15.06 -1.65
CA TRP A 85 -9.99 14.49 -1.08
C TRP A 85 -9.00 14.06 -2.16
N ASP A 86 -9.46 13.40 -3.22
CA ASP A 86 -8.63 12.99 -4.36
C ASP A 86 -7.97 14.20 -5.05
N ARG A 87 -8.65 15.36 -5.08
CA ARG A 87 -8.12 16.63 -5.61
C ARG A 87 -7.09 17.27 -4.68
N VAL A 88 -7.35 17.30 -3.38
CA VAL A 88 -6.42 17.85 -2.37
C VAL A 88 -5.14 17.00 -2.31
N GLU A 89 -5.28 15.67 -2.34
CA GLU A 89 -4.16 14.73 -2.36
C GLU A 89 -3.31 14.88 -3.63
N ALA A 90 -3.96 15.03 -4.80
CA ALA A 90 -3.26 15.30 -6.05
C ALA A 90 -2.53 16.66 -6.04
N GLN A 91 -3.09 17.70 -5.41
CA GLN A 91 -2.45 19.00 -5.27
C GLN A 91 -1.24 18.94 -4.34
N LEU A 92 -1.34 18.24 -3.21
CA LEU A 92 -0.25 18.04 -2.27
C LEU A 92 0.88 17.19 -2.87
N ASP A 93 0.54 16.17 -3.65
CA ASP A 93 1.51 15.33 -4.37
C ASP A 93 2.28 16.12 -5.43
N ASN A 94 1.59 16.90 -6.26
CA ASN A 94 2.24 17.76 -7.24
C ASN A 94 3.17 18.77 -6.58
N HIS A 95 2.77 19.34 -5.43
CA HIS A 95 3.59 20.29 -4.70
C HIS A 95 4.84 19.62 -4.07
N ARG A 96 4.70 18.39 -3.57
CA ARG A 96 5.82 17.60 -3.00
C ARG A 96 6.80 17.12 -4.08
N VAL A 97 6.30 16.69 -5.24
CA VAL A 97 7.14 16.32 -6.41
C VAL A 97 7.95 17.53 -6.87
N GLU A 98 7.33 18.70 -6.99
CA GLU A 98 8.02 19.93 -7.42
C GLU A 98 9.06 20.40 -6.39
N GLN A 99 8.77 20.29 -5.09
CA GLN A 99 9.75 20.55 -4.04
C GLN A 99 10.92 19.56 -4.04
N GLY A 100 10.66 18.27 -4.27
CA GLY A 100 11.69 17.24 -4.44
C GLY A 100 12.60 17.50 -5.64
N ARG A 101 12.02 17.88 -6.78
CA ARG A 101 12.75 18.22 -8.02
C ARG A 101 13.69 19.40 -7.83
N ARG A 102 13.28 20.40 -7.03
CA ARG A 102 14.12 21.57 -6.67
C ARG A 102 15.23 21.23 -5.69
N ALA A 103 14.99 20.30 -4.77
CA ALA A 103 15.99 19.86 -3.79
C ALA A 103 17.08 18.94 -4.38
N LEU A 104 16.75 18.16 -5.42
CA LEU A 104 17.67 17.20 -6.06
C LEU A 104 18.51 17.82 -7.20
N ALA A 105 18.16 19.04 -7.64
CA ALA A 105 18.81 19.75 -8.75
C ALA A 105 20.34 19.96 -8.60
N PRO A 106 20.94 20.09 -7.40
CA PRO A 106 22.39 20.27 -7.28
C PRO A 106 23.21 18.96 -7.20
N ALA A 107 22.58 17.78 -7.11
CA ALA A 107 23.27 16.55 -6.68
C ALA A 107 23.48 15.49 -7.78
N ILE A 108 22.98 15.69 -9.00
CA ILE A 108 23.09 14.70 -10.08
C ILE A 108 23.99 15.27 -11.16
N ASP A 109 25.27 14.88 -11.11
CA ASP A 109 26.22 15.12 -12.18
C ASP A 109 25.77 14.39 -13.46
N SER A 110 25.86 15.11 -14.55
CA SER A 110 25.31 14.83 -15.87
C SER A 110 25.97 13.59 -16.50
N ARG A 111 25.15 12.59 -16.86
CA ARG A 111 25.44 11.80 -18.08
C ARG A 111 24.25 11.18 -18.81
N TYR A 112 23.08 11.01 -18.18
CA TYR A 112 21.77 10.84 -18.83
C TYR A 112 20.67 11.25 -17.84
N PRO A 113 19.64 12.02 -18.23
CA PRO A 113 18.46 12.19 -17.38
C PRO A 113 17.74 10.84 -17.32
N ILE A 114 18.03 10.03 -16.30
CA ILE A 114 17.21 8.87 -15.97
C ILE A 114 15.84 9.44 -15.63
N HIS A 115 14.87 9.30 -16.53
CA HIS A 115 13.47 9.58 -16.23
C HIS A 115 13.05 8.57 -15.16
N PHE A 116 13.19 8.95 -13.88
CA PHE A 116 12.63 8.16 -12.79
C PHE A 116 11.11 8.13 -12.96
N SER A 117 10.49 6.96 -12.73
CA SER A 117 9.04 6.90 -12.75
C SER A 117 8.49 7.79 -11.62
N PRO A 118 7.33 8.43 -11.78
CA PRO A 118 6.74 9.27 -10.72
C PRO A 118 6.58 8.53 -9.38
N TRP A 119 6.48 7.19 -9.44
CA TRP A 119 6.55 6.29 -8.29
C TRP A 119 7.88 6.37 -7.54
N ILE A 120 9.01 6.27 -8.24
CA ILE A 120 10.33 6.33 -7.63
C ILE A 120 10.62 7.72 -7.06
N ASP A 121 10.14 8.78 -7.71
CA ASP A 121 10.22 10.14 -7.19
C ASP A 121 9.41 10.30 -5.89
N LYS A 122 8.16 9.79 -5.88
CA LYS A 122 7.27 9.84 -4.71
C LYS A 122 7.84 9.09 -3.51
N THR A 123 8.55 7.98 -3.73
CA THR A 123 9.08 7.16 -2.64
C THR A 123 10.35 7.74 -2.01
N GLY A 124 11.11 8.54 -2.76
CA GLY A 124 12.36 9.15 -2.28
C GLY A 124 13.49 8.15 -2.03
N TRP A 125 13.36 6.91 -2.50
CA TRP A 125 14.33 5.84 -2.22
C TRP A 125 15.70 6.09 -2.82
N VAL A 126 15.76 6.70 -4.02
CA VAL A 126 17.03 7.03 -4.69
C VAL A 126 17.89 7.93 -3.81
N ALA A 127 17.29 8.98 -3.23
CA ALA A 127 17.99 9.90 -2.35
C ALA A 127 18.40 9.24 -1.03
N TYR A 128 17.54 8.39 -0.45
CA TYR A 128 17.83 7.71 0.81
C TYR A 128 18.94 6.65 0.69
N LEU A 129 18.98 5.93 -0.43
CA LEU A 129 19.96 4.86 -0.68
C LEU A 129 21.24 5.36 -1.37
N ALA A 130 21.33 6.65 -1.71
CA ALA A 130 22.48 7.24 -2.38
C ALA A 130 23.77 7.00 -1.57
N GLY A 131 24.80 6.48 -2.23
CA GLY A 131 26.10 6.17 -1.61
C GLY A 131 26.14 4.85 -0.83
N HIS A 132 25.08 4.06 -0.82
CA HIS A 132 25.06 2.73 -0.22
C HIS A 132 25.07 1.63 -1.29
N ASP A 133 25.71 0.51 -0.97
CA ASP A 133 25.70 -0.69 -1.80
C ASP A 133 24.34 -1.42 -1.70
N PRO A 134 23.55 -1.53 -2.79
CA PRO A 134 22.21 -2.11 -2.73
C PRO A 134 22.18 -3.58 -2.26
N PRO A 135 23.09 -4.47 -2.69
CA PRO A 135 23.24 -5.81 -2.13
C PRO A 135 23.45 -5.83 -0.61
N ALA A 136 24.35 -5.00 -0.07
CA ALA A 136 24.58 -4.91 1.37
C ALA A 136 23.33 -4.44 2.15
N VAL A 137 22.54 -3.51 1.60
CA VAL A 137 21.25 -3.12 2.20
C VAL A 137 20.24 -4.26 2.10
N ALA A 138 20.16 -4.95 0.98
CA ALA A 138 19.22 -6.05 0.77
C ALA A 138 19.50 -7.27 1.68
N GLN A 139 20.76 -7.50 2.07
CA GLN A 139 21.14 -8.53 3.05
C GLN A 139 20.47 -8.32 4.42
N LEU A 140 20.17 -7.06 4.80
CA LEU A 140 19.45 -6.78 6.04
C LEU A 140 18.03 -7.39 6.07
N LEU A 141 17.45 -7.71 4.91
CA LEU A 141 16.09 -8.26 4.78
C LEU A 141 16.06 -9.79 4.75
N GLU A 142 17.21 -10.47 4.73
CA GLU A 142 17.24 -11.92 4.57
C GLU A 142 16.70 -12.64 5.81
N SER A 143 16.16 -13.85 5.63
CA SER A 143 15.68 -14.66 6.76
C SER A 143 16.80 -14.87 7.78
N PRO A 144 16.49 -14.92 9.09
CA PRO A 144 17.52 -15.09 10.10
C PRO A 144 18.10 -16.49 10.08
N ASP A 145 19.40 -16.58 10.31
CA ASP A 145 20.08 -17.84 10.56
C ASP A 145 19.90 -18.23 12.04
N GLN A 146 19.38 -19.42 12.31
CA GLN A 146 19.06 -19.85 13.67
C GLN A 146 20.30 -19.99 14.57
N GLN A 147 21.46 -20.34 14.00
CA GLN A 147 22.70 -20.53 14.75
C GLN A 147 23.39 -19.19 15.04
N ASN A 148 23.43 -18.30 14.03
CA ASN A 148 24.12 -17.03 14.10
C ASN A 148 23.26 -15.90 14.70
N GLU A 149 21.94 -15.97 14.54
CA GLU A 149 20.97 -14.96 14.98
C GLU A 149 19.81 -15.57 15.82
N PRO A 150 20.09 -16.37 16.87
CA PRO A 150 19.06 -17.10 17.62
C PRO A 150 18.00 -16.19 18.26
N GLY A 151 18.40 -15.00 18.72
CA GLY A 151 17.46 -14.02 19.29
C GLY A 151 16.53 -13.39 18.26
N LEU A 152 16.99 -13.22 17.01
CA LEU A 152 16.14 -12.77 15.91
C LEU A 152 15.20 -13.89 15.46
N HIS A 153 15.70 -15.12 15.37
CA HIS A 153 14.85 -16.28 15.08
C HIS A 153 13.72 -16.45 16.11
N ALA A 154 14.03 -16.31 17.41
CA ALA A 154 13.03 -16.34 18.47
C ALA A 154 12.02 -15.19 18.36
N LEU A 155 12.46 -13.98 17.99
CA LEU A 155 11.58 -12.83 17.75
C LEU A 155 10.63 -13.07 16.57
N ILE A 156 11.11 -13.68 15.48
CA ILE A 156 10.27 -14.08 14.33
C ILE A 156 9.23 -15.13 14.74
N MET A 157 9.62 -16.12 15.54
CA MET A 157 8.69 -17.13 16.06
C MET A 157 7.63 -16.47 16.97
N ALA A 158 8.03 -15.54 17.84
CA ALA A 158 7.11 -14.78 18.69
C ALA A 158 6.09 -13.98 17.87
N PHE A 159 6.55 -13.32 16.80
CA PHE A 159 5.69 -12.61 15.87
C PHE A 159 4.68 -13.54 15.20
N ASP A 160 5.11 -14.72 14.76
CA ASP A 160 4.23 -15.70 14.12
C ASP A 160 3.16 -16.22 15.08
N SER A 161 3.52 -16.45 16.35
CA SER A 161 2.57 -16.81 17.42
C SER A 161 1.55 -15.69 17.68
N LEU A 162 1.98 -14.43 17.76
CA LEU A 162 1.08 -13.27 17.93
C LEU A 162 0.05 -13.19 16.81
N ILE A 163 0.51 -13.33 15.57
CA ILE A 163 -0.33 -13.26 14.38
C ILE A 163 -1.30 -14.45 14.30
N ALA A 164 -0.89 -15.64 14.73
CA ALA A 164 -1.78 -16.79 14.86
C ALA A 164 -2.84 -16.57 15.96
N ALA A 165 -2.44 -16.05 17.13
CA ALA A 165 -3.35 -15.73 18.23
C ALA A 165 -4.37 -14.65 17.86
N ALA A 166 -3.96 -13.64 17.10
CA ALA A 166 -4.85 -12.60 16.58
C ALA A 166 -5.96 -13.19 15.70
N ARG A 167 -5.57 -14.12 14.81
CA ARG A 167 -6.53 -14.81 13.93
C ARG A 167 -7.47 -15.70 14.72
N ALA A 168 -6.95 -16.47 15.67
CA ALA A 168 -7.76 -17.33 16.52
C ALA A 168 -8.81 -16.52 17.30
N SER A 169 -8.40 -15.38 17.87
CA SER A 169 -9.30 -14.50 18.64
C SER A 169 -10.40 -13.87 17.80
N ILE A 170 -10.14 -13.59 16.51
CA ILE A 170 -11.19 -13.10 15.60
C ILE A 170 -12.17 -14.24 15.22
N LEU A 171 -11.68 -15.49 15.14
CA LEU A 171 -12.50 -16.64 14.80
C LEU A 171 -13.33 -17.17 15.99
N SER A 172 -12.87 -16.95 17.22
CA SER A 172 -13.58 -17.35 18.44
C SER A 172 -14.69 -16.39 18.87
N GLU A 173 -14.96 -15.34 18.08
CA GLU A 173 -15.93 -14.26 18.38
C GLU A 173 -15.65 -13.47 19.67
N ASP A 174 -14.45 -13.60 20.26
CA ASP A 174 -13.94 -12.72 21.33
C ASP A 174 -13.90 -11.24 20.90
N PHE A 175 -14.05 -10.99 19.59
CA PHE A 175 -13.89 -9.70 18.98
C PHE A 175 -15.11 -9.33 18.13
N ASN A 176 -15.77 -8.22 18.49
CA ASN A 176 -17.02 -7.80 17.88
C ASN A 176 -16.83 -7.37 16.40
N VAL A 177 -17.80 -7.72 15.54
CA VAL A 177 -17.85 -7.31 14.13
C VAL A 177 -17.69 -5.80 13.94
N PHE A 178 -18.24 -4.96 14.83
CA PHE A 178 -18.09 -3.51 14.74
C PHE A 178 -16.63 -3.06 14.81
N ALA A 179 -15.81 -3.71 15.64
CA ALA A 179 -14.39 -3.41 15.72
C ALA A 179 -13.63 -3.89 14.47
N LEU A 180 -14.08 -4.97 13.81
CA LEU A 180 -13.53 -5.38 12.51
C LEU A 180 -13.85 -4.38 11.40
N HIS A 181 -15.01 -3.72 11.43
CA HIS A 181 -15.33 -2.61 10.52
C HIS A 181 -14.52 -1.36 10.85
N ARG A 182 -14.29 -1.10 12.14
CA ARG A 182 -13.50 0.04 12.63
C ARG A 182 -12.06 -0.06 12.18
N ILE A 183 -11.38 -1.15 12.51
CA ILE A 183 -9.95 -1.36 12.20
C ILE A 183 -9.68 -1.44 10.70
N ASN A 184 -10.67 -1.88 9.90
CA ASN A 184 -10.54 -1.96 8.44
C ASN A 184 -10.72 -0.60 7.74
N SER A 185 -11.12 0.44 8.47
CA SER A 185 -11.16 1.81 7.96
C SER A 185 -9.82 2.50 8.13
N PHE A 186 -9.51 3.43 7.22
CA PHE A 186 -8.39 4.35 7.33
C PHE A 186 -8.85 5.81 7.45
N LEU A 187 -10.15 6.01 7.68
CA LEU A 187 -10.77 7.30 7.89
C LEU A 187 -11.13 7.44 9.37
N ARG A 188 -10.72 8.56 9.97
CA ARG A 188 -10.97 8.88 11.37
C ARG A 188 -12.48 8.91 11.64
N GLY A 189 -12.88 8.32 12.78
CA GLY A 189 -14.29 8.23 13.21
C GLY A 189 -15.26 7.45 12.29
N ARG A 190 -14.83 6.98 11.10
CA ARG A 190 -15.73 6.37 10.12
C ARG A 190 -15.43 4.88 9.95
N PRO A 191 -16.36 3.95 10.25
CA PRO A 191 -16.15 2.53 9.96
C PRO A 191 -16.17 2.24 8.45
N TYR A 192 -15.46 1.20 8.03
CA TYR A 192 -15.48 0.75 6.64
C TYR A 192 -16.73 -0.09 6.36
N SER A 193 -17.19 -0.16 5.10
CA SER A 193 -18.41 -0.92 4.76
C SER A 193 -18.24 -2.42 4.87
N LYS A 194 -17.00 -2.93 4.85
CA LYS A 194 -16.69 -4.36 4.95
C LYS A 194 -15.84 -4.63 6.20
N PRO A 195 -16.10 -5.71 6.96
CA PRO A 195 -15.25 -6.07 8.08
C PRO A 195 -13.85 -6.47 7.59
N LEU A 196 -12.87 -6.43 8.49
CA LEU A 196 -11.53 -6.96 8.22
C LEU A 196 -11.62 -8.42 7.76
N HIS A 197 -11.15 -8.71 6.55
CA HIS A 197 -11.16 -10.07 6.03
C HIS A 197 -10.02 -10.88 6.66
N THR A 198 -10.37 -11.86 7.49
CA THR A 198 -9.41 -12.75 8.16
C THR A 198 -9.20 -14.08 7.45
N LYS A 199 -10.14 -14.49 6.60
CA LYS A 199 -10.08 -15.71 5.77
C LYS A 199 -9.29 -15.47 4.48
N LEU A 200 -8.05 -15.01 4.61
CA LEU A 200 -7.14 -14.89 3.47
C LEU A 200 -6.63 -16.27 3.04
N LEU A 201 -6.38 -16.44 1.74
CA LEU A 201 -5.66 -17.61 1.23
C LEU A 201 -4.31 -17.74 1.93
N ASP A 202 -3.92 -18.97 2.30
CA ASP A 202 -2.68 -19.20 3.04
C ASP A 202 -1.45 -18.67 2.32
N GLY A 203 -1.43 -18.70 0.97
CA GLY A 203 -0.36 -18.09 0.18
C GLY A 203 -0.25 -16.57 0.35
N THR A 204 -1.38 -15.86 0.35
CA THR A 204 -1.41 -14.42 0.59
C THR A 204 -0.92 -14.09 1.99
N PHE A 205 -1.33 -14.89 2.97
CA PHE A 205 -0.94 -14.68 4.36
C PHE A 205 0.55 -14.93 4.59
N ARG A 206 1.11 -16.00 4.00
CA ARG A 206 2.56 -16.26 3.99
C ARG A 206 3.34 -15.08 3.41
N ASN A 207 2.86 -14.51 2.30
CA ASN A 207 3.49 -13.33 1.69
C ASN A 207 3.45 -12.11 2.60
N TYR A 208 2.32 -11.86 3.28
CA TYR A 208 2.20 -10.74 4.21
C TYR A 208 3.12 -10.90 5.42
N ARG A 209 3.19 -12.11 5.97
CA ARG A 209 4.10 -12.48 7.06
C ARG A 209 5.56 -12.27 6.65
N ALA A 210 5.95 -12.72 5.45
CA ALA A 210 7.30 -12.54 4.95
C ALA A 210 7.73 -11.06 4.87
N VAL A 211 6.82 -10.13 4.57
CA VAL A 211 7.14 -8.70 4.58
C VAL A 211 7.42 -8.18 5.99
N TRP A 212 6.65 -8.61 6.99
CA TRP A 212 6.89 -8.26 8.39
C TRP A 212 8.14 -8.92 8.96
N HIS A 213 8.45 -10.15 8.57
CA HIS A 213 9.72 -10.79 8.91
C HIS A 213 10.89 -9.94 8.43
N LYS A 214 10.84 -9.45 7.18
CA LYS A 214 11.86 -8.52 6.65
C LYS A 214 12.00 -7.24 7.48
N LEU A 215 10.89 -6.67 7.98
CA LEU A 215 10.92 -5.50 8.86
C LEU A 215 11.62 -5.80 10.19
N LEU A 216 11.30 -6.93 10.82
CA LEU A 216 11.93 -7.36 12.07
C LEU A 216 13.42 -7.68 11.86
N CYS A 217 13.77 -8.36 10.77
CA CYS A 217 15.17 -8.61 10.38
C CYS A 217 15.95 -7.31 10.20
N PHE A 218 15.41 -6.39 9.40
CA PHE A 218 16.03 -5.10 9.10
C PHE A 218 16.32 -4.30 10.37
N THR A 219 15.28 -4.12 11.19
CA THR A 219 15.35 -3.29 12.39
C THR A 219 16.23 -3.94 13.47
N TYR A 220 16.08 -5.24 13.71
CA TYR A 220 16.91 -5.97 14.68
C TYR A 220 18.38 -5.99 14.29
N ARG A 221 18.71 -6.20 13.01
CA ARG A 221 20.11 -6.20 12.54
C ARG A 221 20.77 -4.83 12.71
N LEU A 222 20.07 -3.75 12.37
CA LEU A 222 20.60 -2.40 12.51
C LEU A 222 20.73 -1.95 13.98
N VAL A 223 19.73 -2.25 14.81
CA VAL A 223 19.65 -1.69 16.17
C VAL A 223 20.31 -2.59 17.21
N VAL A 224 19.96 -3.89 17.21
CA VAL A 224 20.40 -4.84 18.23
C VAL A 224 21.76 -5.43 17.87
N LEU A 225 21.92 -5.93 16.63
CA LEU A 225 23.19 -6.53 16.19
C LEU A 225 24.20 -5.48 15.70
N ARG A 226 23.74 -4.26 15.39
CA ARG A 226 24.55 -3.18 14.78
C ARG A 226 25.34 -3.64 13.56
N ARG A 227 24.69 -4.43 12.70
CA ARG A 227 25.24 -4.97 11.45
C ARG A 227 24.64 -4.28 10.23
N GLY A 228 25.42 -4.22 9.15
CA GLY A 228 25.02 -3.67 7.85
C GLY A 228 25.59 -2.27 7.56
N PRO A 229 25.19 -1.66 6.43
CA PRO A 229 25.61 -0.32 6.06
C PRO A 229 25.11 0.74 7.05
N ARG A 230 25.81 1.87 7.14
CA ARG A 230 25.45 3.01 8.00
C ARG A 230 24.27 3.79 7.41
N LEU A 231 23.09 3.21 7.48
CA LEU A 231 21.84 3.85 7.10
C LEU A 231 21.43 4.88 8.14
N HIS A 232 20.93 6.04 7.69
CA HIS A 232 20.43 7.08 8.58
C HIS A 232 19.07 6.70 9.16
N PHE A 233 18.93 6.73 10.48
CA PHE A 233 17.66 6.65 11.19
C PHE A 233 17.83 7.22 12.61
N LYS A 234 16.71 7.60 13.24
CA LYS A 234 16.62 8.01 14.64
C LYS A 234 15.53 7.20 15.32
N LEU A 235 15.86 6.62 16.47
CA LEU A 235 14.89 5.88 17.27
C LEU A 235 14.17 6.82 18.22
N THR A 236 12.86 6.65 18.36
CA THR A 236 12.09 7.31 19.41
C THR A 236 12.42 6.69 20.78
N PRO A 237 12.13 7.39 21.90
CA PRO A 237 12.28 6.80 23.23
C PRO A 237 11.51 5.49 23.40
N ALA A 238 10.30 5.39 22.84
CA ALA A 238 9.48 4.18 22.86
C ALA A 238 10.12 3.03 22.09
N GLN A 239 10.67 3.29 20.90
CA GLN A 239 11.38 2.29 20.12
C GLN A 239 12.65 1.82 20.82
N LEU A 240 13.45 2.74 21.37
CA LEU A 240 14.66 2.42 22.11
C LEU A 240 14.34 1.52 23.31
N HIS A 241 13.29 1.87 24.06
CA HIS A 241 12.80 1.05 25.16
C HIS A 241 12.37 -0.35 24.68
N ALA A 242 11.58 -0.45 23.62
CA ALA A 242 11.14 -1.74 23.08
C ALA A 242 12.32 -2.63 22.63
N PHE A 243 13.31 -2.07 21.91
CA PHE A 243 14.53 -2.82 21.55
C PHE A 243 15.35 -3.26 22.76
N SER A 244 15.41 -2.43 23.81
CA SER A 244 16.09 -2.80 25.06
C SER A 244 15.40 -3.99 25.73
N GLN A 245 14.05 -4.01 25.75
CA GLN A 245 13.29 -5.12 26.31
C GLN A 245 13.48 -6.41 25.50
N VAL A 246 13.49 -6.34 24.16
CA VAL A 246 13.80 -7.50 23.30
C VAL A 246 15.18 -8.08 23.64
N SER A 247 16.17 -7.20 23.77
CA SER A 247 17.56 -7.61 24.07
C SER A 247 17.69 -8.24 25.46
N THR A 248 17.02 -7.68 26.46
CA THR A 248 16.94 -8.24 27.82
C THR A 248 16.28 -9.62 27.82
N GLN A 249 15.14 -9.77 27.15
CA GLN A 249 14.41 -11.04 27.12
C GLN A 249 15.20 -12.14 26.41
N ASN A 250 15.85 -11.81 25.29
CA ASN A 250 16.74 -12.73 24.58
C ASN A 250 17.95 -13.15 25.43
N SER A 251 18.42 -12.30 26.34
CA SER A 251 19.52 -12.60 27.24
C SER A 251 19.07 -13.49 28.40
N CYS A 252 17.89 -13.22 28.97
CA CYS A 252 17.29 -14.02 30.03
C CYS A 252 16.96 -15.45 29.56
N SER A 253 16.42 -15.60 28.35
CA SER A 253 16.13 -16.91 27.76
C SER A 253 17.40 -17.77 27.54
N LYS A 254 18.55 -17.15 27.23
CA LYS A 254 19.84 -17.88 27.14
C LYS A 254 20.34 -18.33 28.51
N PHE A 255 20.06 -17.56 29.55
CA PHE A 255 20.45 -17.86 30.92
C PHE A 255 19.63 -19.02 31.50
N THR A 256 18.31 -19.02 31.33
CA THR A 256 17.43 -20.12 31.78
C THR A 256 17.71 -21.45 31.06
N GLN A 257 18.08 -21.40 29.77
CA GLN A 257 18.48 -22.60 29.01
C GLN A 257 19.83 -23.18 29.50
N ARG A 258 20.72 -22.37 30.07
CA ARG A 258 22.02 -22.83 30.62
C ARG A 258 21.93 -23.41 32.04
N ILE A 259 20.92 -23.03 32.81
CA ILE A 259 20.76 -23.47 34.22
C ILE A 259 19.93 -24.74 34.33
N SER A 260 19.13 -25.07 33.32
CA SER A 260 18.42 -26.35 33.29
C SER A 260 19.44 -27.49 33.11
N PRO A 261 19.62 -28.39 34.10
CA PRO A 261 20.49 -29.55 33.92
C PRO A 261 19.90 -30.44 32.81
N PRO A 262 20.74 -31.17 32.03
CA PRO A 262 20.23 -32.17 31.11
C PRO A 262 19.40 -33.16 31.93
N ALA A 263 18.11 -33.27 31.62
CA ALA A 263 17.18 -34.12 32.33
C ALA A 263 17.71 -35.56 32.35
N ALA A 264 18.28 -35.97 33.48
CA ALA A 264 18.62 -37.35 33.74
C ALA A 264 17.32 -38.12 34.00
N ASN A 265 17.00 -39.02 33.08
CA ASN A 265 16.13 -40.19 33.23
C ASN A 265 14.76 -39.97 33.91
N ALA A 266 13.72 -39.78 33.10
CA ALA A 266 12.37 -40.26 33.44
C ALA A 266 11.94 -41.28 32.39
N ALA A 267 11.99 -42.55 32.78
CA ALA A 267 11.56 -43.67 31.97
C ALA A 267 10.02 -43.69 31.81
N SER A 268 9.59 -43.95 30.57
CA SER A 268 8.35 -44.61 30.14
C SER A 268 7.00 -44.17 30.75
N SER A 269 6.18 -43.50 29.94
CA SER A 269 4.82 -43.99 29.66
C SER A 269 4.31 -43.42 28.33
N ASN A 270 3.82 -44.33 27.49
CA ASN A 270 3.28 -44.04 26.17
C ASN A 270 1.97 -43.23 26.27
N SER A 271 1.95 -42.02 25.69
CA SER A 271 0.72 -41.45 25.13
C SER A 271 1.04 -40.54 23.94
N SER A 272 0.58 -41.01 22.78
CA SER A 272 0.20 -40.32 21.54
C SER A 272 0.58 -38.84 21.33
N HIS A 273 1.44 -38.64 20.32
CA HIS A 273 1.45 -37.53 19.35
C HIS A 273 0.72 -36.23 19.73
N HIS A 274 1.44 -35.32 20.39
CA HIS A 274 1.39 -33.90 20.05
C HIS A 274 2.82 -33.42 19.85
N SER A 275 3.14 -33.06 18.61
CA SER A 275 4.37 -32.35 18.25
C SER A 275 4.54 -31.15 19.17
N SER A 276 5.52 -31.22 20.06
CA SER A 276 5.96 -30.12 20.92
C SER A 276 6.60 -29.04 20.06
N ASP A 277 5.74 -28.23 19.45
CA ASP A 277 6.13 -26.94 18.90
C ASP A 277 6.79 -26.14 20.04
N PRO A 278 7.99 -25.56 19.86
CA PRO A 278 8.65 -24.82 20.92
C PRO A 278 7.77 -23.65 21.33
N SER A 279 7.12 -23.76 22.49
CA SER A 279 6.23 -22.73 23.00
C SER A 279 7.04 -21.46 23.25
N VAL A 280 6.85 -20.46 22.39
CA VAL A 280 7.53 -19.18 22.53
C VAL A 280 7.05 -18.50 23.81
N SER A 281 7.98 -18.05 24.65
CA SER A 281 7.69 -17.37 25.93
C SER A 281 6.64 -16.26 25.75
N PRO A 282 5.56 -16.24 26.56
CA PRO A 282 4.55 -15.18 26.52
C PRO A 282 5.13 -13.78 26.70
N ASP A 283 6.19 -13.65 27.51
CA ASP A 283 6.89 -12.38 27.72
C ASP A 283 7.56 -11.89 26.44
N LEU A 284 8.21 -12.79 25.68
CA LEU A 284 8.81 -12.44 24.40
C LEU A 284 7.74 -12.06 23.37
N GLN A 285 6.57 -12.72 23.39
CA GLN A 285 5.44 -12.32 22.56
C GLN A 285 4.96 -10.91 22.91
N ASN A 286 4.81 -10.58 24.20
CA ASN A 286 4.39 -9.24 24.60
C ASN A 286 5.42 -8.18 24.20
N VAL A 287 6.70 -8.42 24.45
CA VAL A 287 7.78 -7.51 24.06
C VAL A 287 7.86 -7.35 22.53
N CYS A 288 7.67 -8.43 21.76
CA CYS A 288 7.57 -8.39 20.30
C CYS A 288 6.41 -7.52 19.82
N LEU A 289 5.23 -7.64 20.46
CA LEU A 289 4.06 -6.84 20.15
C LEU A 289 4.32 -5.35 20.41
N GLN A 290 4.88 -5.01 21.58
CA GLN A 290 5.23 -3.63 21.94
C GLN A 290 6.25 -3.05 20.96
N LEU A 291 7.24 -3.83 20.53
CA LEU A 291 8.17 -3.42 19.47
C LEU A 291 7.42 -3.10 18.18
N CYS A 292 6.56 -4.01 17.69
CA CYS A 292 5.84 -3.82 16.44
C CYS A 292 4.94 -2.57 16.47
N LEU A 293 4.25 -2.33 17.59
CA LEU A 293 3.44 -1.13 17.76
C LEU A 293 4.31 0.14 17.81
N SER A 294 5.42 0.14 18.55
CA SER A 294 6.34 1.29 18.64
C SER A 294 6.98 1.68 17.31
N LEU A 295 7.09 0.74 16.36
CA LEU A 295 7.57 1.00 15.00
C LEU A 295 6.53 1.75 14.16
N LEU A 296 5.24 1.60 14.45
CA LEU A 296 4.14 2.21 13.69
C LEU A 296 3.57 3.45 14.36
N ASP A 297 3.60 3.51 15.68
CA ASP A 297 2.97 4.52 16.52
C ASP A 297 3.95 5.62 16.91
N HIS A 298 4.41 6.36 15.91
CA HIS A 298 5.20 7.57 16.11
C HIS A 298 4.94 8.58 15.00
N LYS A 299 5.24 9.84 15.29
CA LYS A 299 5.05 10.95 14.35
C LYS A 299 6.26 11.15 13.45
N LEU A 300 5.99 11.50 12.20
CA LEU A 300 6.95 11.83 11.15
C LEU A 300 7.09 13.36 10.99
N HIS A 301 7.27 14.09 12.09
CA HIS A 301 7.31 15.57 12.07
C HIS A 301 8.61 16.17 11.49
N GLY A 302 9.65 15.36 11.30
CA GLY A 302 10.97 15.79 10.79
C GLY A 302 11.22 15.34 9.35
N LYS A 303 12.48 15.00 9.05
CA LYS A 303 12.80 14.32 7.78
C LYS A 303 12.17 12.93 7.82
N LEU A 304 11.48 12.52 6.76
CA LEU A 304 10.91 11.17 6.68
C LEU A 304 11.99 10.08 6.89
N SER A 305 13.21 10.34 6.42
CA SER A 305 14.38 9.47 6.61
C SER A 305 14.81 9.30 8.06
N ASP A 306 14.34 10.12 9.01
CA ASP A 306 14.60 9.90 10.43
C ASP A 306 13.90 8.62 10.92
N SER A 307 12.82 8.17 10.29
CA SER A 307 12.12 6.97 10.72
C SER A 307 12.76 5.70 10.17
N ILE A 308 13.12 4.76 11.07
CA ILE A 308 13.65 3.45 10.69
C ILE A 308 12.69 2.64 9.80
N VAL A 309 11.37 2.84 9.93
CA VAL A 309 10.37 2.19 9.07
C VAL A 309 10.44 2.74 7.64
N ILE A 310 10.66 4.05 7.47
CA ILE A 310 10.84 4.63 6.14
C ILE A 310 12.13 4.12 5.49
N GLY A 311 13.20 3.98 6.28
CA GLY A 311 14.43 3.31 5.84
C GLY A 311 14.21 1.86 5.43
N PHE A 312 13.39 1.12 6.18
CA PHE A 312 12.98 -0.23 5.82
C PHE A 312 12.19 -0.26 4.50
N LEU A 313 11.25 0.68 4.29
CA LEU A 313 10.49 0.74 3.03
C LEU A 313 11.43 0.95 1.83
N ALA A 314 12.46 1.78 1.97
CA ALA A 314 13.48 1.95 0.93
C ALA A 314 14.27 0.66 0.68
N ALA A 315 14.75 0.00 1.73
CA ALA A 315 15.44 -1.28 1.60
C ALA A 315 14.55 -2.36 0.94
N LEU A 316 13.26 -2.42 1.32
CA LEU A 316 12.28 -3.34 0.77
C LEU A 316 12.02 -3.10 -0.73
N GLY A 317 12.31 -1.88 -1.20
CA GLY A 317 12.19 -1.46 -2.59
C GLY A 317 13.32 -1.95 -3.48
N ILE A 318 14.40 -2.51 -2.92
CA ILE A 318 15.51 -3.06 -3.71
C ILE A 318 15.06 -4.36 -4.37
N ASN A 319 15.12 -4.40 -5.69
CA ASN A 319 14.83 -5.57 -6.50
C ASN A 319 16.14 -6.26 -6.91
N LYS A 320 16.41 -7.43 -6.30
CA LYS A 320 17.61 -8.23 -6.58
C LYS A 320 17.65 -8.80 -8.01
N GLU A 321 16.50 -9.11 -8.60
CA GLU A 321 16.42 -9.74 -9.92
C GLU A 321 16.67 -8.74 -11.05
N ARG A 322 16.14 -7.52 -10.92
CA ARG A 322 16.24 -6.46 -11.93
C ARG A 322 17.42 -5.52 -11.73
N ASN A 323 18.22 -5.75 -10.69
CA ASN A 323 19.32 -4.88 -10.28
C ASN A 323 18.90 -3.39 -10.20
N GLY A 324 17.77 -3.13 -9.53
CA GLY A 324 17.13 -1.82 -9.52
C GLY A 324 16.11 -1.66 -8.40
N LEU A 325 15.24 -0.66 -8.52
CA LEU A 325 14.15 -0.41 -7.56
C LEU A 325 12.83 -1.00 -8.07
N ASP A 326 11.98 -1.40 -7.13
CA ASP A 326 10.67 -1.97 -7.41
C ASP A 326 9.66 -0.92 -7.91
N GLU A 327 8.93 -1.31 -8.94
CA GLU A 327 7.81 -0.55 -9.47
C GLU A 327 6.56 -0.67 -8.60
N ALA A 328 5.64 0.29 -8.75
CA ALA A 328 4.40 0.35 -7.99
C ALA A 328 3.59 -0.97 -8.02
N ALA A 329 3.56 -1.65 -9.18
CA ALA A 329 2.80 -2.87 -9.38
C ALA A 329 3.30 -4.04 -8.51
N THR A 330 4.62 -4.19 -8.35
CA THR A 330 5.23 -5.26 -7.53
C THR A 330 5.34 -4.86 -6.06
N TYR A 331 5.37 -3.56 -5.76
CA TYR A 331 5.56 -3.06 -4.41
C TYR A 331 4.27 -2.90 -3.60
N THR A 332 3.16 -2.43 -4.22
CA THR A 332 1.89 -2.21 -3.52
C THR A 332 1.29 -3.45 -2.82
N PRO A 333 1.49 -4.71 -3.29
CA PRO A 333 1.12 -5.89 -2.52
C PRO A 333 1.88 -6.01 -1.20
N LYS A 334 3.16 -5.60 -1.14
CA LYS A 334 3.97 -5.62 0.08
C LYS A 334 3.44 -4.62 1.11
N LEU A 335 3.10 -3.41 0.67
CA LEU A 335 2.44 -2.39 1.51
C LEU A 335 1.10 -2.89 2.05
N SER A 336 0.32 -3.59 1.23
CA SER A 336 -0.94 -4.20 1.66
C SER A 336 -0.73 -5.24 2.76
N GLY A 337 0.36 -6.03 2.67
CA GLY A 337 0.76 -6.97 3.71
C GLY A 337 1.17 -6.28 5.02
N LEU A 338 1.91 -5.17 4.93
CA LEU A 338 2.26 -4.37 6.11
C LEU A 338 1.00 -3.90 6.85
N ILE A 339 0.08 -3.25 6.12
CA ILE A 339 -1.17 -2.74 6.67
C ILE A 339 -2.01 -3.87 7.29
N LYS A 340 -2.12 -5.02 6.60
CA LYS A 340 -2.97 -6.11 7.06
C LYS A 340 -2.48 -6.72 8.36
N LEU A 341 -1.19 -6.97 8.53
CA LEU A 341 -0.70 -7.48 9.81
C LEU A 341 -0.61 -6.39 10.89
N ALA A 342 -0.42 -5.11 10.54
CA ALA A 342 -0.58 -4.00 11.50
C ALA A 342 -1.99 -3.99 12.13
N GLN A 343 -3.03 -4.18 11.31
CA GLN A 343 -4.41 -4.30 11.79
C GLN A 343 -4.58 -5.49 12.75
N LEU A 344 -3.97 -6.64 12.46
CA LEU A 344 -4.02 -7.80 13.34
C LEU A 344 -3.26 -7.59 14.66
N LEU A 345 -2.13 -6.87 14.64
CA LEU A 345 -1.38 -6.54 15.85
C LEU A 345 -2.18 -5.64 16.79
N VAL A 346 -2.90 -4.64 16.27
CA VAL A 346 -3.77 -3.78 17.08
C VAL A 346 -4.91 -4.57 17.70
N ILE A 347 -5.53 -5.49 16.95
CA ILE A 347 -6.54 -6.39 17.50
C ILE A 347 -5.94 -7.26 18.61
N GLN A 348 -4.78 -7.86 18.37
CA GLN A 348 -4.12 -8.71 19.37
C GLN A 348 -3.77 -7.95 20.63
N HIS A 349 -3.32 -6.69 20.51
CA HIS A 349 -3.06 -5.84 21.65
C HIS A 349 -4.32 -5.58 22.46
N ALA A 350 -5.43 -5.21 21.82
CA ALA A 350 -6.68 -4.97 22.51
C ALA A 350 -7.21 -6.24 23.21
N VAL A 351 -7.08 -7.41 22.59
CA VAL A 351 -7.45 -8.69 23.19
C VAL A 351 -6.59 -9.02 24.42
N ILE A 352 -5.27 -8.78 24.34
CA ILE A 352 -4.37 -9.01 25.49
C ILE A 352 -4.71 -8.07 26.65
N GLU A 353 -4.93 -6.78 26.38
CA GLU A 353 -5.28 -5.81 27.42
C GLU A 353 -6.65 -6.10 28.06
N HIS A 354 -7.60 -6.58 27.25
CA HIS A 354 -8.90 -7.03 27.75
C HIS A 354 -8.80 -8.26 28.64
N ARG A 355 -8.07 -9.31 28.19
CA ARG A 355 -7.84 -10.52 29.00
C ARG A 355 -7.06 -10.23 30.28
N ALA A 356 -6.22 -9.20 30.28
CA ALA A 356 -5.52 -8.71 31.46
C ALA A 356 -6.38 -7.82 32.38
N ALA A 357 -7.68 -7.63 32.07
CA ALA A 357 -8.61 -6.76 32.79
C ALA A 357 -8.13 -5.29 32.90
N ARG A 358 -7.28 -4.83 31.98
CA ARG A 358 -6.81 -3.43 31.90
C ARG A 358 -7.72 -2.57 31.02
N VAL A 359 -8.45 -3.19 30.12
CA VAL A 359 -9.46 -2.55 29.27
C VAL A 359 -10.75 -3.37 29.33
N GLU A 360 -11.86 -2.72 29.66
CA GLU A 360 -13.17 -3.38 29.68
C GLU A 360 -13.68 -3.68 28.27
N PHE A 361 -13.58 -2.70 27.35
CA PHE A 361 -14.07 -2.82 25.98
C PHE A 361 -12.93 -2.79 24.95
N PRO A 362 -12.49 -3.94 24.40
CA PRO A 362 -11.38 -3.98 23.44
C PRO A 362 -11.65 -3.16 22.16
N ASN A 363 -12.93 -2.95 21.82
CA ASN A 363 -13.34 -2.13 20.67
C ASN A 363 -12.93 -0.66 20.81
N GLU A 364 -12.98 -0.11 22.03
CA GLU A 364 -12.64 1.27 22.31
C GLU A 364 -11.13 1.48 22.14
N LEU A 365 -10.33 0.57 22.69
CA LEU A 365 -8.88 0.60 22.51
C LEU A 365 -8.50 0.46 21.02
N VAL A 366 -9.18 -0.41 20.26
CA VAL A 366 -8.96 -0.49 18.80
C VAL A 366 -9.31 0.81 18.09
N ALA A 367 -10.41 1.46 18.46
CA ALA A 367 -10.78 2.75 17.89
C ALA A 367 -9.76 3.85 18.22
N GLU A 368 -9.27 3.88 19.46
CA GLU A 368 -8.23 4.81 19.92
C GLU A 368 -6.94 4.62 19.12
N LEU A 369 -6.41 3.40 19.07
CA LEU A 369 -5.15 3.07 18.38
C LEU A 369 -5.26 3.34 16.88
N GLN A 370 -6.40 2.99 16.28
CA GLN A 370 -6.66 3.24 14.87
C GLN A 370 -6.64 4.75 14.57
N ASP A 371 -7.39 5.57 15.32
CA ASP A 371 -7.41 7.02 15.12
C ASP A 371 -6.05 7.67 15.44
N ARG A 372 -5.30 7.11 16.40
CA ARG A 372 -3.99 7.62 16.83
C ARG A 372 -2.95 7.51 15.72
N PHE A 373 -2.81 6.33 15.11
CA PHE A 373 -1.71 6.09 14.18
C PHE A 373 -2.05 5.33 12.90
N MET A 374 -3.25 4.81 12.67
CA MET A 374 -3.53 3.98 11.47
C MET A 374 -4.36 4.67 10.38
N VAL A 375 -4.73 5.93 10.55
CA VAL A 375 -5.61 6.67 9.63
C VAL A 375 -4.85 7.69 8.78
N PHE A 376 -5.47 8.11 7.67
CA PHE A 376 -4.97 9.24 6.88
C PHE A 376 -4.92 10.53 7.72
N GLY A 377 -3.90 11.36 7.47
CA GLY A 377 -3.67 12.61 8.20
C GLY A 377 -3.11 12.41 9.62
N SER A 378 -2.71 11.19 9.99
CA SER A 378 -2.10 10.92 11.29
C SER A 378 -0.60 11.23 11.37
N ASP A 379 0.05 11.61 10.26
CA ASP A 379 1.49 11.89 10.18
C ASP A 379 2.38 10.77 10.75
N THR A 380 1.94 9.51 10.61
CA THR A 380 2.66 8.31 11.09
C THR A 380 3.23 7.48 9.93
N PRO A 381 4.10 6.48 10.21
CA PRO A 381 4.48 5.49 9.20
C PRO A 381 3.30 4.84 8.49
N MET A 382 2.20 4.56 9.20
CA MET A 382 1.00 4.02 8.59
C MET A 382 0.35 4.99 7.61
N ASN A 383 0.28 6.30 7.94
CA ASN A 383 -0.16 7.32 7.00
C ASN A 383 0.69 7.27 5.72
N TRP A 384 2.01 7.27 5.84
CA TRP A 384 2.90 7.20 4.68
C TRP A 384 2.75 5.91 3.86
N ILE A 385 2.60 4.76 4.53
CA ILE A 385 2.35 3.47 3.89
C ILE A 385 1.02 3.48 3.12
N LEU A 386 -0.02 4.12 3.67
CA LEU A 386 -1.31 4.29 3.02
C LEU A 386 -1.21 5.20 1.81
N ASP A 387 -0.55 6.36 1.94
CA ASP A 387 -0.29 7.29 0.84
C ASP A 387 0.46 6.61 -0.31
N LEU A 388 1.54 5.87 -0.02
CA LEU A 388 2.29 5.11 -1.03
C LEU A 388 1.42 4.04 -1.69
N ARG A 389 0.56 3.34 -0.93
CA ARG A 389 -0.32 2.33 -1.51
C ARG A 389 -1.39 2.94 -2.41
N ALA A 390 -1.98 4.07 -2.01
CA ALA A 390 -2.97 4.80 -2.80
C ALA A 390 -2.34 5.34 -4.09
N TYR A 391 -1.19 6.01 -3.96
CA TYR A 391 -0.43 6.53 -5.09
C TYR A 391 0.01 5.40 -6.02
N GLY A 392 0.59 4.32 -5.51
CA GLY A 392 1.07 3.20 -6.32
C GLY A 392 -0.07 2.48 -7.05
N LYS A 393 -1.27 2.41 -6.45
CA LYS A 393 -2.46 1.91 -7.14
C LYS A 393 -2.84 2.83 -8.30
N LYS A 394 -2.90 4.14 -8.08
CA LYS A 394 -3.18 5.13 -9.14
C LYS A 394 -2.13 5.10 -10.25
N ALA A 395 -0.85 5.00 -9.88
CA ALA A 395 0.25 4.84 -10.81
C ALA A 395 0.09 3.57 -11.63
N ARG A 396 -0.26 2.42 -11.04
CA ARG A 396 -0.52 1.20 -11.81
C ARG A 396 -1.74 1.32 -12.74
N ASP A 397 -2.79 1.99 -12.28
CA ASP A 397 -4.03 2.14 -13.05
C ASP A 397 -3.85 3.13 -14.24
N ASN A 398 -2.91 4.08 -14.11
CA ASN A 398 -2.58 5.10 -15.12
C ASN A 398 -1.34 4.80 -15.97
N THR A 399 -0.39 4.02 -15.47
CA THR A 399 0.82 3.60 -16.21
C THR A 399 0.47 2.41 -17.07
N THR A 400 0.65 2.56 -18.38
CA THR A 400 0.69 1.46 -19.36
C THR A 400 1.65 0.37 -18.89
N THR A 401 1.14 -0.70 -18.29
CA THR A 401 1.91 -1.94 -18.11
C THR A 401 2.42 -2.36 -19.49
N ALA A 402 3.71 -2.69 -19.62
CA ALA A 402 4.25 -3.30 -20.83
C ALA A 402 3.41 -4.54 -21.17
N GLY A 403 2.66 -4.47 -22.27
CA GLY A 403 1.61 -5.43 -22.62
C GLY A 403 0.23 -4.81 -22.92
N HIS A 404 0.06 -3.49 -22.84
CA HIS A 404 -1.18 -2.81 -23.27
C HIS A 404 -1.05 -1.96 -24.52
N ILE A 405 0.17 -1.75 -25.02
CA ILE A 405 0.40 -1.16 -26.34
C ILE A 405 0.79 -2.33 -27.24
N MET A 406 -0.16 -2.78 -28.05
CA MET A 406 0.07 -3.81 -29.05
C MET A 406 0.24 -3.10 -30.39
N TRP A 407 1.42 -3.27 -30.98
CA TRP A 407 1.65 -2.93 -32.38
C TRP A 407 1.19 -4.10 -33.23
N SER A 408 0.53 -3.83 -34.34
CA SER A 408 0.34 -4.83 -35.39
C SER A 408 1.71 -5.25 -35.95
N ASP A 409 1.82 -6.48 -36.46
CA ASP A 409 3.08 -7.04 -36.98
C ASP A 409 3.67 -6.21 -38.14
N ASP A 410 2.82 -5.44 -38.82
CA ASP A 410 3.20 -4.51 -39.89
C ASP A 410 3.60 -3.11 -39.40
N GLY A 411 3.47 -2.81 -38.09
CA GLY A 411 3.79 -1.53 -37.48
C GLY A 411 2.83 -0.39 -37.82
N GLU A 412 1.70 -0.67 -38.47
CA GLU A 412 0.76 0.35 -38.97
C GLU A 412 -0.38 0.68 -37.98
N GLN A 413 -0.60 -0.18 -36.99
CA GLN A 413 -1.66 -0.03 -36.00
C GLN A 413 -1.12 -0.12 -34.58
N LEU A 414 -1.48 0.86 -33.77
CA LEU A 414 -1.23 0.90 -32.34
C LEU A 414 -2.56 0.73 -31.61
N SER A 415 -2.69 -0.33 -30.83
CA SER A 415 -3.86 -0.57 -29.99
C SER A 415 -3.53 -0.40 -28.52
N TYR A 416 -4.36 0.39 -27.82
CA TYR A 416 -4.28 0.65 -26.39
C TYR A 416 -5.67 0.62 -25.76
N ARG A 417 -5.97 -0.41 -24.95
CA ARG A 417 -7.30 -0.65 -24.36
C ARG A 417 -8.41 -0.64 -25.43
N THR A 418 -9.27 0.38 -25.46
CA THR A 418 -10.34 0.56 -26.46
C THR A 418 -9.97 1.56 -27.57
N LEU A 419 -8.75 2.11 -27.52
CA LEU A 419 -8.23 3.05 -28.50
C LEU A 419 -7.44 2.28 -29.55
N GLU A 420 -7.87 2.36 -30.81
CA GLU A 420 -7.13 1.87 -31.97
C GLU A 420 -6.70 3.07 -32.81
N LEU A 421 -5.40 3.21 -33.00
CA LEU A 421 -4.80 4.28 -33.79
C LEU A 421 -4.06 3.66 -34.97
N THR A 422 -4.31 4.18 -36.16
CA THR A 422 -3.51 3.85 -37.34
C THR A 422 -2.43 4.92 -37.51
N MET A 423 -1.29 4.56 -38.10
CA MET A 423 -0.21 5.53 -38.36
C MET A 423 -0.67 6.71 -39.23
N ASN A 424 -1.67 6.51 -40.09
CA ASN A 424 -2.29 7.60 -40.85
C ASN A 424 -3.12 8.57 -39.99
N GLY A 425 -3.65 8.12 -38.85
CA GLY A 425 -4.33 8.97 -37.88
C GLY A 425 -3.39 9.73 -36.94
N LEU A 426 -2.09 9.41 -36.96
CA LEU A 426 -1.03 10.07 -36.17
C LEU A 426 -0.20 11.06 -37.01
N ARG A 427 -0.46 11.15 -38.32
CA ARG A 427 0.17 12.12 -39.22
C ARG A 427 -0.73 13.35 -39.30
N TRP A 428 -0.29 14.45 -38.69
CA TRP A 428 -0.88 15.79 -38.84
C TRP A 428 -0.42 16.45 -40.13
#